data_AF-A0A2K6TMG2-F1
#
_entry.id   AF-A0A2K6TMG2-F1
#
_cell.length_a   1.000
_cell.length_b   1.000
_cell.length_c   1.000
_cell.angle_alpha   90.00
_cell.angle_beta   90.00
_cell.angle_gamma   90.00
#
_symmetry.space_group_name_H-M   'P 1'
#
loop_
_entity.id
_entity.type
_entity.pdbx_description
1 polymer ?
#
loop_
_entity_poly.entity_id
_entity_poly.type
_entity_poly.pdbx_seq_one_letter_code
_entity_poly.pdbx_strand_id
1 'polypeptide(L)'
;MGENVLPDLHYVAMDFGGHGLSSHYSPGVPYCHQNFVNEIRRVVAGGIVAGMFSCTFPEMVDKLVLLDSSPFVLDFHEVENLLTYKRRAIEYTLQVEASEKPSHVVSPEQMLQGLLKNNSHVSEKCGELLLQRGTTKVATGLLLNRDRRITLPELSLDFISKELFVHFIRKLQAHVLLIKAVHGYYDVRRENDADKEPFLFIIDMLKSTLKEQFQFVEVPGTHYVHMNEPQHVASIIGSFLQSKPRLPYQL
;
A
#
# COMPACT_ATOMS: atom_id res chain seq x y z
N MET A 1 18.36 -7.56 -14.22
CA MET A 1 17.27 -6.65 -14.64
C MET A 1 16.54 -7.34 -15.78
N GLY A 2 15.31 -7.79 -15.53
CA GLY A 2 14.61 -8.79 -16.36
C GLY A 2 13.84 -8.20 -17.54
N GLU A 3 13.60 -9.06 -18.53
CA GLU A 3 13.06 -8.83 -19.89
C GLU A 3 11.62 -8.26 -19.98
N ASN A 4 11.06 -7.66 -18.92
CA ASN A 4 9.65 -7.21 -18.87
C ASN A 4 9.47 -5.72 -18.54
N VAL A 5 10.51 -4.89 -18.68
CA VAL A 5 10.38 -3.43 -18.57
C VAL A 5 9.79 -2.92 -19.87
N LEU A 6 8.64 -2.24 -19.81
CA LEU A 6 8.09 -1.59 -20.99
C LEU A 6 9.00 -0.40 -21.35
N PRO A 7 9.67 -0.41 -22.51
CA PRO A 7 10.72 0.57 -22.82
C PRO A 7 10.18 2.01 -22.95
N ASP A 8 8.88 2.17 -23.17
CA ASP A 8 8.22 3.46 -23.37
C ASP A 8 7.69 4.09 -22.06
N LEU A 9 7.90 3.45 -20.90
CA LEU A 9 7.43 3.94 -19.61
C LEU A 9 8.59 4.35 -18.70
N HIS A 10 8.44 5.50 -18.05
CA HIS A 10 9.35 5.94 -17.00
C HIS A 10 8.78 5.54 -15.64
N TYR A 11 9.44 4.60 -14.97
CA TYR A 11 9.01 4.10 -13.67
C TYR A 11 9.69 4.88 -12.54
N VAL A 12 8.89 5.41 -11.62
CA VAL A 12 9.38 6.07 -10.39
C VAL A 12 8.93 5.25 -9.19
N ALA A 13 9.87 4.63 -8.49
CA ALA A 13 9.65 3.96 -7.21
C ALA A 13 10.13 4.87 -6.09
N MET A 14 9.20 5.50 -5.38
CA MET A 14 9.51 6.44 -4.29
C MET A 14 9.44 5.75 -2.92
N ASP A 15 10.25 6.24 -1.97
CA ASP A 15 10.07 5.93 -0.56
C ASP A 15 9.21 7.03 0.07
N PHE A 16 8.15 6.65 0.81
CA PHE A 16 7.40 7.60 1.63
C PHE A 16 8.22 8.12 2.80
N GLY A 17 7.85 9.28 3.34
CA GLY A 17 8.39 9.80 4.59
C GLY A 17 8.46 8.72 5.67
N GLY A 18 9.60 8.63 6.34
CA GLY A 18 9.85 7.61 7.36
C GLY A 18 10.05 6.18 6.84
N HIS A 19 10.17 5.96 5.54
CA HIS A 19 10.48 4.68 4.91
C HIS A 19 11.74 4.75 4.04
N GLY A 20 12.38 3.60 3.80
CA GLY A 20 13.52 3.48 2.89
C GLY A 20 14.63 4.48 3.19
N LEU A 21 14.90 5.38 2.25
CA LEU A 21 15.90 6.45 2.40
C LEU A 21 15.28 7.85 2.52
N SER A 22 13.95 7.96 2.53
CA SER A 22 13.26 9.24 2.72
C SER A 22 13.37 9.71 4.16
N SER A 23 13.48 11.03 4.34
CA SER A 23 13.57 11.65 5.66
C SER A 23 12.35 11.32 6.53
N HIS A 24 12.56 11.21 7.83
CA HIS A 24 11.48 11.14 8.80
C HIS A 24 10.76 12.48 8.87
N TYR A 25 9.47 12.47 9.20
CA TYR A 25 8.75 13.69 9.51
C TYR A 25 9.34 14.37 10.75
N SER A 26 9.16 15.69 10.86
CA SER A 26 9.56 16.41 12.08
C SER A 26 8.80 15.90 13.31
N PRO A 27 9.35 16.03 14.53
CA PRO A 27 8.60 15.76 15.76
C PRO A 27 7.27 16.51 15.81
N GLY A 28 6.22 15.88 16.32
CA GLY A 28 4.87 16.44 16.39
C GLY A 28 4.06 16.36 15.09
N VAL A 29 4.65 15.91 13.98
CA VAL A 29 3.92 15.67 12.72
C VAL A 29 3.55 14.18 12.63
N PRO A 30 2.26 13.82 12.72
CA PRO A 30 1.85 12.42 12.67
C PRO A 30 1.94 11.84 11.27
N TYR A 31 2.14 10.52 11.18
CA TYR A 31 1.93 9.77 9.94
C TYR A 31 0.46 9.40 9.81
N CYS A 32 -0.26 10.08 8.93
CA CYS A 32 -1.63 9.76 8.56
C CYS A 32 -1.74 9.61 7.03
N HIS A 33 -2.78 8.90 6.59
CA HIS A 33 -2.99 8.55 5.20
C HIS A 33 -2.93 9.78 4.26
N GLN A 34 -3.55 10.89 4.65
CA GLN A 34 -3.55 12.14 3.87
C GLN A 34 -2.13 12.70 3.62
N ASN A 35 -1.18 12.52 4.55
CA ASN A 35 0.18 13.01 4.36
C ASN A 35 0.89 12.26 3.23
N PHE A 36 0.68 10.95 3.11
CA PHE A 36 1.19 10.18 1.98
C PHE A 36 0.54 10.61 0.65
N VAL A 37 -0.76 10.96 0.65
CA VAL A 37 -1.44 11.51 -0.56
C VAL A 37 -0.77 12.81 -1.00
N ASN A 38 -0.45 13.68 -0.05
CA ASN A 38 0.27 14.93 -0.30
C ASN A 38 1.70 14.68 -0.84
N GLU A 39 2.40 13.66 -0.33
CA GLU A 39 3.71 13.26 -0.86
C GLU A 39 3.64 12.75 -2.29
N ILE A 40 2.66 11.89 -2.61
CA ILE A 40 2.43 11.47 -4.00
C ILE A 40 2.16 12.69 -4.86
N ARG A 41 1.34 13.65 -4.42
CA ARG A 41 1.07 14.85 -5.22
C ARG A 41 2.35 15.64 -5.58
N ARG A 42 3.39 15.54 -4.75
CA ARG A 42 4.70 16.16 -4.98
C ARG A 42 5.61 15.35 -5.91
N VAL A 43 5.34 14.05 -6.11
CA VAL A 43 6.19 13.11 -6.88
C VAL A 43 5.46 12.48 -8.09
N VAL A 44 4.32 11.81 -7.81
CA VAL A 44 3.31 11.09 -8.65
C VAL A 44 3.87 9.80 -9.31
N ALA A 45 3.35 8.55 -9.13
CA ALA A 45 2.08 7.95 -8.63
C ALA A 45 2.30 6.58 -7.89
N GLY A 46 1.51 6.18 -6.86
CA GLY A 46 1.63 4.84 -6.21
C GLY A 46 0.57 4.43 -5.14
N GLY A 47 0.26 3.12 -5.06
CA GLY A 47 -0.88 2.40 -4.41
C GLY A 47 -1.44 2.78 -3.01
N ILE A 48 -2.63 2.22 -2.65
CA ILE A 48 -3.62 2.55 -1.57
C ILE A 48 -3.89 4.05 -1.41
N VAL A 49 -2.85 4.81 -1.07
CA VAL A 49 -2.75 6.25 -1.25
C VAL A 49 -3.15 6.65 -2.67
N ALA A 50 -2.80 5.84 -3.68
CA ALA A 50 -3.27 6.06 -5.05
C ALA A 50 -4.79 6.01 -5.21
N GLY A 51 -5.52 5.22 -4.41
CA GLY A 51 -6.98 5.21 -4.45
C GLY A 51 -7.54 6.58 -4.08
N MET A 52 -7.15 7.10 -2.92
CA MET A 52 -7.51 8.44 -2.47
C MET A 52 -7.03 9.53 -3.43
N PHE A 53 -5.79 9.43 -3.90
CA PHE A 53 -5.22 10.37 -4.85
C PHE A 53 -6.00 10.39 -6.17
N SER A 54 -6.34 9.22 -6.72
CA SER A 54 -7.10 9.09 -7.98
C SER A 54 -8.53 9.62 -7.84
N CYS A 55 -9.13 9.59 -6.65
CA CYS A 55 -10.42 10.21 -6.41
C CYS A 55 -10.32 11.74 -6.22
N THR A 56 -9.21 12.23 -5.68
CA THR A 56 -8.97 13.65 -5.34
C THR A 56 -8.46 14.46 -6.55
N PHE A 57 -7.61 13.84 -7.38
CA PHE A 57 -7.02 14.40 -8.60
C PHE A 57 -7.26 13.45 -9.78
N PRO A 58 -8.52 13.15 -10.13
CA PRO A 58 -8.85 12.14 -11.14
C PRO A 58 -8.26 12.43 -12.51
N GLU A 59 -8.07 13.70 -12.86
CA GLU A 59 -7.44 14.14 -14.11
C GLU A 59 -5.94 13.82 -14.19
N MET A 60 -5.30 13.51 -13.06
CA MET A 60 -3.87 13.22 -12.99
C MET A 60 -3.55 11.73 -13.11
N VAL A 61 -4.56 10.85 -13.21
CA VAL A 61 -4.37 9.40 -13.22
C VAL A 61 -5.11 8.77 -14.40
N ASP A 62 -4.36 8.30 -15.40
CA ASP A 62 -4.93 7.55 -16.54
C ASP A 62 -5.24 6.09 -16.16
N LYS A 63 -4.33 5.45 -15.42
CA LYS A 63 -4.41 4.04 -15.06
C LYS A 63 -3.98 3.82 -13.61
N LEU A 64 -4.78 3.08 -12.86
CA LEU A 64 -4.53 2.68 -11.47
C LEU A 64 -4.36 1.16 -11.41
N VAL A 65 -3.21 0.70 -10.93
CA VAL A 65 -2.96 -0.73 -10.66
C VAL A 65 -2.90 -0.95 -9.15
N LEU A 66 -3.74 -1.84 -8.64
CA LEU A 66 -3.80 -2.27 -7.25
C LEU A 66 -3.32 -3.72 -7.16
N LEU A 67 -2.32 -3.97 -6.31
CA LEU A 67 -1.67 -5.27 -6.14
C LEU A 67 -2.00 -5.83 -4.76
N ASP A 68 -2.89 -6.82 -4.70
CA ASP A 68 -3.39 -7.45 -3.47
C ASP A 68 -3.79 -6.41 -2.40
N SER A 69 -4.43 -5.33 -2.84
CA SER A 69 -4.77 -4.18 -2.02
C SER A 69 -6.12 -3.58 -2.45
N SER A 70 -6.87 -3.02 -1.51
CA SER A 70 -8.03 -2.18 -1.80
C SER A 70 -7.62 -0.70 -1.97
N PRO A 71 -8.37 0.11 -2.73
CA PRO A 71 -8.08 1.54 -2.86
C PRO A 71 -8.37 2.33 -1.57
N PHE A 72 -9.17 1.75 -0.67
CA PHE A 72 -9.53 2.32 0.64
C PHE A 72 -9.72 1.20 1.67
N VAL A 73 -9.51 1.53 2.94
CA VAL A 73 -9.82 0.65 4.07
C VAL A 73 -11.22 0.98 4.56
N LEU A 74 -12.09 -0.03 4.64
CA LEU A 74 -13.47 0.16 5.06
C LEU A 74 -13.64 -0.08 6.56
N ASP A 75 -14.55 0.66 7.20
CA ASP A 75 -14.89 0.55 8.62
C ASP A 75 -15.78 -0.64 8.99
N PHE A 76 -15.79 -1.69 8.16
CA PHE A 76 -16.55 -2.91 8.39
C PHE A 76 -16.32 -3.45 9.80
N HIS A 77 -17.38 -3.55 10.60
CA HIS A 77 -17.32 -4.00 12.00
C HIS A 77 -16.44 -3.17 12.94
N GLU A 78 -15.97 -1.99 12.52
CA GLU A 78 -14.96 -1.20 13.25
C GLU A 78 -15.42 0.20 13.67
N VAL A 79 -16.63 0.61 13.28
CA VAL A 79 -17.19 1.95 13.54
C VAL A 79 -17.08 2.36 15.02
N GLU A 80 -17.44 1.47 15.94
CA GLU A 80 -17.38 1.72 17.39
C GLU A 80 -15.93 1.86 17.92
N ASN A 81 -14.96 1.29 17.21
CA ASN A 81 -13.55 1.32 17.60
C ASN A 81 -12.77 2.49 17.00
N LEU A 82 -13.35 3.26 16.06
CA LEU A 82 -12.63 4.33 15.34
C LEU A 82 -12.03 5.39 16.28
N LEU A 83 -12.76 5.80 17.31
CA LEU A 83 -12.25 6.76 18.30
C LEU A 83 -11.14 6.15 19.17
N THR A 84 -11.24 4.86 19.46
CA THR A 84 -10.19 4.11 20.16
C THR A 84 -8.91 4.07 19.33
N TYR A 85 -9.01 3.85 18.01
CA TYR A 85 -7.86 3.87 17.11
C TYR A 85 -7.23 5.25 17.01
N LYS A 86 -8.04 6.30 16.87
CA LYS A 86 -7.53 7.69 16.87
C LYS A 86 -6.80 8.02 18.18
N ARG A 87 -7.36 7.64 19.34
CA ARG A 87 -6.66 7.82 20.63
C ARG A 87 -5.35 7.04 20.66
N ARG A 88 -5.36 5.74 20.29
CA ARG A 88 -4.17 4.90 20.28
C ARG A 88 -3.07 5.46 19.36
N ALA A 89 -3.42 6.00 18.19
CA ALA A 89 -2.48 6.62 17.28
C ALA A 89 -1.77 7.84 17.90
N ILE A 90 -2.54 8.69 18.58
CA ILE A 90 -2.01 9.87 19.28
C ILE A 90 -1.10 9.43 20.44
N GLU A 91 -1.60 8.60 21.35
CA GLU A 91 -0.85 8.13 22.52
C GLU A 91 0.43 7.38 22.11
N TYR A 92 0.37 6.54 21.08
CA TYR A 92 1.54 5.84 20.56
C TYR A 92 2.59 6.80 20.02
N THR A 93 2.17 7.82 19.26
CA THR A 93 3.09 8.85 18.73
C THR A 93 3.78 9.59 19.87
N LEU A 94 3.01 10.07 20.86
CA LEU A 94 3.55 10.76 22.04
C LEU A 94 4.51 9.87 22.84
N GLN A 95 4.15 8.59 23.02
CA GLN A 95 4.99 7.62 23.73
C GLN A 95 6.31 7.38 22.99
N VAL A 96 6.30 7.23 21.67
CA VAL A 96 7.50 7.02 20.87
C VAL A 96 8.39 8.27 20.85
N GLU A 97 7.81 9.46 20.73
CA GLU A 97 8.57 10.73 20.73
C GLU A 97 9.18 11.05 22.10
N ALA A 98 8.49 10.72 23.20
CA ALA A 98 9.03 10.84 24.56
C ALA A 98 10.06 9.74 24.88
N SER A 99 10.15 8.69 24.07
CA SER A 99 11.05 7.57 24.31
C SER A 99 12.48 7.90 23.89
N GLU A 100 13.39 8.02 24.87
CA GLU A 100 14.83 8.09 24.62
C GLU A 100 15.45 6.75 24.18
N LYS A 101 14.64 5.74 23.85
CA LYS A 101 15.16 4.42 23.45
C LYS A 101 15.97 4.58 22.18
N PRO A 102 17.28 4.25 22.19
CA PRO A 102 18.08 4.30 21.00
C PRO A 102 17.57 3.27 19.99
N SER A 103 17.68 3.60 18.71
CA SER A 103 17.39 2.64 17.65
C SER A 103 18.28 1.42 17.78
N HIS A 104 17.68 0.24 17.78
CA HIS A 104 18.40 -1.01 17.97
C HIS A 104 19.23 -1.36 16.73
N VAL A 105 20.56 -1.38 16.89
CA VAL A 105 21.48 -1.93 15.91
C VAL A 105 21.56 -3.44 16.13
N VAL A 106 21.32 -4.21 15.07
CA VAL A 106 21.33 -5.68 15.12
C VAL A 106 22.15 -6.26 13.98
N SER A 107 22.52 -7.54 14.07
CA SER A 107 23.18 -8.23 12.96
C SER A 107 22.24 -8.33 11.74
N PRO A 108 22.78 -8.43 10.50
CA PRO A 108 21.98 -8.67 9.30
C PRO A 108 21.03 -9.86 9.43
N GLU A 109 21.49 -10.95 10.04
CA GLU A 109 20.72 -12.17 10.25
C GLU A 109 19.55 -11.93 11.21
N GLN A 110 19.80 -11.23 12.33
CA GLN A 110 18.73 -10.86 13.27
C GLN A 110 17.72 -9.90 12.63
N MET A 111 18.17 -8.97 11.79
CA MET A 111 17.29 -8.04 11.07
C MET A 111 16.38 -8.79 10.10
N LEU A 112 16.94 -9.71 9.32
CA LEU A 112 16.19 -10.53 8.36
C LEU A 112 15.17 -11.42 9.07
N GLN A 113 15.58 -12.12 10.13
CA GLN A 113 14.66 -12.94 10.93
C GLN A 113 13.53 -12.10 11.55
N GLY A 114 13.84 -10.90 12.05
CA GLY A 114 12.83 -9.96 12.54
C GLY A 114 11.84 -9.51 11.45
N LEU A 115 12.32 -9.24 10.24
CA LEU A 115 11.48 -8.87 9.10
C LEU A 115 10.55 -10.01 8.69
N LEU A 116 11.09 -11.22 8.50
CA LEU A 116 10.35 -12.39 8.04
C LEU A 116 9.32 -12.86 9.08
N LYS A 117 9.64 -12.76 10.38
CA LYS A 117 8.70 -13.07 11.46
C LYS A 117 7.44 -12.20 11.41
N ASN A 118 7.58 -10.91 11.08
CA ASN A 118 6.45 -9.98 11.01
C ASN A 118 5.74 -10.00 9.64
N ASN A 119 6.39 -10.54 8.61
CA ASN A 119 5.91 -10.59 7.23
C ASN A 119 6.03 -12.00 6.67
N SER A 120 5.21 -12.92 7.20
CA SER A 120 5.30 -14.37 6.95
C SER A 120 5.18 -14.78 5.47
N HIS A 121 4.60 -13.93 4.62
CA HIS A 121 4.45 -14.18 3.19
C HIS A 121 5.63 -13.68 2.34
N VAL A 122 6.61 -12.99 2.94
CA VAL A 122 7.83 -12.52 2.26
C VAL A 122 8.82 -13.68 2.18
N SER A 123 9.33 -13.98 0.99
CA SER A 123 10.44 -14.94 0.85
C SER A 123 11.74 -14.37 1.41
N GLU A 124 12.65 -15.23 1.86
CA GLU A 124 13.96 -14.81 2.39
C GLU A 124 14.71 -13.86 1.45
N LYS A 125 14.80 -14.23 0.16
CA LYS A 125 15.39 -13.41 -0.90
C LYS A 125 14.73 -12.03 -1.04
N CYS A 126 13.39 -11.96 -0.94
CA CYS A 126 12.68 -10.68 -0.97
C CYS A 126 12.93 -9.87 0.30
N GLY A 127 13.02 -10.53 1.45
CA GLY A 127 13.41 -9.92 2.71
C GLY A 127 14.78 -9.26 2.62
N GLU A 128 15.77 -9.95 2.06
CA GLU A 128 17.10 -9.39 1.81
C GLU A 128 17.04 -8.15 0.91
N LEU A 129 16.30 -8.19 -0.20
CA LEU A 129 16.12 -7.05 -1.10
C LEU A 129 15.47 -5.85 -0.40
N LEU A 130 14.45 -6.09 0.43
CA LEU A 130 13.81 -5.03 1.22
C LEU A 130 14.81 -4.41 2.20
N LEU A 131 15.63 -5.22 2.88
CA LEU A 131 16.61 -4.73 3.84
C LEU A 131 17.75 -3.94 3.18
N GLN A 132 18.12 -4.23 1.93
CA GLN A 132 19.12 -3.45 1.20
C GLN A 132 18.78 -1.96 1.12
N ARG A 133 17.48 -1.64 1.00
CA ARG A 133 16.99 -0.25 0.96
C ARG A 133 16.43 0.24 2.30
N GLY A 134 15.88 -0.67 3.10
CA GLY A 134 15.25 -0.38 4.38
C GLY A 134 16.19 -0.25 5.57
N THR A 135 17.50 -0.49 5.39
CA THR A 135 18.50 -0.41 6.47
C THR A 135 19.71 0.42 6.08
N THR A 136 20.42 0.91 7.11
CA THR A 136 21.73 1.56 6.98
C THR A 136 22.76 0.72 7.73
N LYS A 137 23.87 0.39 7.06
CA LYS A 137 25.00 -0.28 7.71
C LYS A 137 25.76 0.70 8.60
N VAL A 138 25.95 0.32 9.86
CA VAL A 138 26.73 1.05 10.86
C VAL A 138 27.86 0.17 11.40
N ALA A 139 28.76 0.71 12.21
CA ALA A 139 29.96 0.01 12.68
C ALA A 139 29.67 -1.35 13.35
N THR A 140 28.55 -1.45 14.08
CA THR A 140 28.19 -2.63 14.89
C THR A 140 27.06 -3.48 14.30
N GLY A 141 26.58 -3.18 13.08
CA GLY A 141 25.50 -3.95 12.45
C GLY A 141 24.64 -3.14 11.49
N LEU A 142 23.34 -3.43 11.45
CA LEU A 142 22.34 -2.73 10.67
C LEU A 142 21.40 -1.92 11.56
N LEU A 143 21.12 -0.71 11.09
CA LEU A 143 20.10 0.17 11.63
C LEU A 143 18.88 0.14 10.71
N LEU A 144 17.67 -0.06 11.26
CA LEU A 144 16.45 0.05 10.47
C LEU A 144 16.16 1.53 10.17
N ASN A 145 15.95 1.86 8.90
CA ASN A 145 15.68 3.24 8.49
C ASN A 145 14.22 3.66 8.74
N ARG A 146 13.33 2.69 8.96
CA ARG A 146 11.91 2.95 9.20
C ARG A 146 11.71 3.75 10.49
N ASP A 147 10.91 4.81 10.40
CA ASP A 147 10.52 5.59 11.56
C ASP A 147 9.66 4.73 12.52
N ARG A 148 10.02 4.73 13.80
CA ARG A 148 9.35 3.95 14.84
C ARG A 148 7.89 4.35 15.01
N ARG A 149 7.51 5.59 14.68
CA ARG A 149 6.11 6.06 14.75
C ARG A 149 5.19 5.34 13.75
N ILE A 150 5.75 4.69 12.72
CA ILE A 150 5.00 3.94 11.71
C ILE A 150 4.97 2.43 12.02
N THR A 151 5.51 1.99 13.16
CA THR A 151 5.61 0.54 13.47
C THR A 151 4.25 -0.17 13.43
N LEU A 152 3.18 0.55 13.74
CA LEU A 152 1.79 0.07 13.72
C LEU A 152 1.02 0.73 12.56
N PRO A 153 1.04 0.16 11.33
CA PRO A 153 0.42 0.75 10.16
C PRO A 153 -1.07 1.06 10.33
N GLU A 154 -1.78 0.25 11.12
CA GLU A 154 -3.21 0.41 11.40
C GLU A 154 -3.55 1.71 12.13
N LEU A 155 -2.56 2.37 12.76
CA LEU A 155 -2.72 3.66 13.42
C LEU A 155 -2.56 4.85 12.45
N SER A 156 -2.05 4.60 11.24
CA SER A 156 -1.83 5.62 10.21
C SER A 156 -2.87 5.56 9.07
N LEU A 157 -3.72 4.53 9.04
CA LEU A 157 -4.73 4.34 8.02
C LEU A 157 -6.07 4.95 8.45
N ASP A 158 -6.69 5.71 7.55
CA ASP A 158 -8.05 6.20 7.73
C ASP A 158 -9.05 5.17 7.22
N PHE A 159 -10.01 4.82 8.09
CA PHE A 159 -11.16 4.01 7.74
C PHE A 159 -12.26 4.91 7.18
N ILE A 160 -12.93 4.45 6.13
CA ILE A 160 -14.09 5.15 5.56
C ILE A 160 -15.32 4.23 5.55
N SER A 161 -16.50 4.84 5.63
CA SER A 161 -17.74 4.09 5.55
C SER A 161 -18.02 3.55 4.16
N LYS A 162 -18.88 2.53 4.07
CA LYS A 162 -19.35 1.98 2.79
C LYS A 162 -19.96 3.07 1.89
N GLU A 163 -20.70 4.00 2.49
CA GLU A 163 -21.34 5.12 1.78
C GLU A 163 -20.31 6.09 1.21
N LEU A 164 -19.30 6.47 2.01
CA LEU A 164 -18.20 7.32 1.54
C LEU A 164 -17.41 6.64 0.43
N PHE A 165 -17.12 5.34 0.58
CA PHE A 165 -16.44 4.55 -0.44
C PHE A 165 -17.19 4.61 -1.77
N VAL A 166 -18.49 4.32 -1.77
CA VAL A 166 -19.33 4.38 -2.98
C VAL A 166 -19.33 5.77 -3.59
N HIS A 167 -19.33 6.83 -2.78
CA HIS A 167 -19.24 8.20 -3.28
C HIS A 167 -17.87 8.49 -3.94
N PHE A 168 -16.78 8.05 -3.31
CA PHE A 168 -15.42 8.30 -3.78
C PHE A 168 -15.14 7.58 -5.09
N ILE A 169 -15.47 6.29 -5.21
CA ILE A 169 -15.16 5.53 -6.42
C ILE A 169 -15.88 6.04 -7.67
N ARG A 170 -17.01 6.76 -7.52
CA ARG A 170 -17.71 7.44 -8.63
C ARG A 170 -16.91 8.60 -9.23
N LYS A 171 -15.89 9.08 -8.53
CA LYS A 171 -15.00 10.15 -8.99
C LYS A 171 -13.79 9.64 -9.76
N LEU A 172 -13.50 8.33 -9.70
CA LEU A 172 -12.41 7.73 -10.44
C LEU A 172 -12.65 7.90 -11.95
N GLN A 173 -11.70 8.54 -12.64
CA GLN A 173 -11.66 8.60 -14.10
C GLN A 173 -10.69 7.58 -14.70
N ALA A 174 -9.72 7.13 -13.90
CA ALA A 174 -8.71 6.16 -14.29
C ALA A 174 -9.34 4.81 -14.70
N HIS A 175 -8.71 4.13 -15.66
CA HIS A 175 -8.89 2.69 -15.78
C HIS A 175 -8.24 2.02 -14.56
N VAL A 176 -8.94 1.07 -13.93
CA VAL A 176 -8.50 0.42 -12.70
C VAL A 176 -8.28 -1.06 -12.97
N LEU A 177 -7.08 -1.55 -12.67
CA LEU A 177 -6.76 -2.96 -12.60
C LEU A 177 -6.52 -3.34 -11.14
N LEU A 178 -7.31 -4.28 -10.63
CA LEU A 178 -7.09 -4.91 -9.33
C LEU A 178 -6.63 -6.34 -9.55
N ILE A 179 -5.39 -6.64 -9.15
CA ILE A 179 -4.84 -7.99 -9.15
C ILE A 179 -4.90 -8.53 -7.72
N LYS A 180 -5.62 -9.63 -7.50
CA LYS A 180 -5.72 -10.32 -6.20
C LYS A 180 -4.85 -11.57 -6.20
N ALA A 181 -4.04 -11.77 -5.16
CA ALA A 181 -3.35 -13.04 -4.97
C ALA A 181 -4.27 -14.05 -4.26
N VAL A 182 -4.27 -15.31 -4.71
CA VAL A 182 -5.11 -16.38 -4.12
C VAL A 182 -4.89 -16.53 -2.62
N HIS A 183 -3.63 -16.42 -2.16
CA HIS A 183 -3.24 -16.47 -0.74
C HIS A 183 -2.84 -15.09 -0.19
N GLY A 184 -3.36 -14.02 -0.80
CA GLY A 184 -3.25 -12.67 -0.28
C GLY A 184 -4.33 -12.33 0.74
N TYR A 185 -4.27 -11.13 1.31
CA TYR A 185 -5.18 -10.72 2.38
C TYR A 185 -6.54 -10.22 1.86
N TYR A 186 -7.58 -10.42 2.66
CA TYR A 186 -8.93 -9.90 2.51
C TYR A 186 -9.19 -8.70 3.44
N ASP A 187 -8.46 -8.62 4.56
CA ASP A 187 -8.55 -7.51 5.51
C ASP A 187 -7.17 -6.92 5.82
N VAL A 188 -7.14 -5.64 6.21
CA VAL A 188 -5.92 -4.97 6.70
C VAL A 188 -5.42 -5.62 7.99
N ARG A 189 -6.35 -6.12 8.81
CA ARG A 189 -6.10 -6.89 10.01
C ARG A 189 -6.13 -8.38 9.70
N ARG A 190 -4.96 -9.00 9.81
CA ARG A 190 -4.80 -10.45 9.61
C ARG A 190 -5.67 -11.30 10.54
N GLU A 191 -6.05 -10.78 11.70
CA GLU A 191 -6.99 -11.43 12.63
C GLU A 191 -8.42 -11.54 12.07
N ASN A 192 -8.81 -10.61 11.19
CA ASN A 192 -10.13 -10.56 10.56
C ASN A 192 -10.15 -11.19 9.16
N ASP A 193 -9.03 -11.71 8.67
CA ASP A 193 -8.84 -12.14 7.28
C ASP A 193 -9.76 -13.31 6.83
N ALA A 194 -10.39 -13.99 7.79
CA ALA A 194 -11.43 -14.99 7.53
C ALA A 194 -12.72 -14.37 6.97
N ASP A 195 -13.00 -13.11 7.31
CA ASP A 195 -14.12 -12.35 6.76
C ASP A 195 -13.74 -11.77 5.40
N LYS A 196 -14.38 -12.29 4.36
CA LYS A 196 -14.17 -11.86 2.98
C LYS A 196 -15.18 -10.81 2.55
N GLU A 197 -16.21 -10.53 3.36
CA GLU A 197 -17.28 -9.59 3.02
C GLU A 197 -16.75 -8.20 2.62
N PRO A 198 -15.79 -7.59 3.36
CA PRO A 198 -15.31 -6.26 3.02
C PRO A 198 -14.70 -6.20 1.61
N PHE A 199 -13.88 -7.19 1.28
CA PHE A 199 -13.20 -7.27 0.00
C PHE A 199 -14.16 -7.58 -1.16
N LEU A 200 -15.11 -8.49 -0.95
CA LEU A 200 -16.15 -8.79 -1.95
C LEU A 200 -17.01 -7.56 -2.24
N PHE A 201 -17.42 -6.83 -1.20
CA PHE A 201 -18.15 -5.57 -1.34
C PHE A 201 -17.36 -4.54 -2.18
N ILE A 202 -16.06 -4.39 -1.92
CA ILE A 202 -15.18 -3.50 -2.68
C ILE A 202 -15.17 -3.87 -4.17
N ILE A 203 -15.00 -5.15 -4.50
CA ILE A 203 -14.98 -5.62 -5.89
C ILE A 203 -16.33 -5.34 -6.57
N ASP A 204 -17.44 -5.69 -5.92
CA ASP A 204 -18.78 -5.53 -6.49
C ASP A 204 -19.09 -4.06 -6.77
N MET A 205 -18.71 -3.16 -5.86
CA MET A 205 -18.90 -1.73 -6.01
C MET A 205 -18.00 -1.12 -7.09
N LEU A 206 -16.72 -1.52 -7.15
CA LEU A 206 -15.82 -1.09 -8.23
C LEU A 206 -16.33 -1.57 -9.60
N LYS A 207 -16.73 -2.84 -9.70
CA LYS A 207 -17.22 -3.45 -10.94
C LYS A 207 -18.51 -2.80 -11.43
N SER A 208 -19.48 -2.57 -10.54
CA SER A 208 -20.75 -1.92 -10.89
C SER A 208 -20.58 -0.45 -11.23
N THR A 209 -19.69 0.27 -10.55
CA THR A 209 -19.49 1.71 -10.76
C THR A 209 -18.66 2.02 -11.99
N LEU A 210 -17.51 1.35 -12.15
CA LEU A 210 -16.53 1.65 -13.20
C LEU A 210 -16.76 0.87 -14.50
N LYS A 211 -17.52 -0.23 -14.44
CA LYS A 211 -17.90 -1.04 -15.61
C LYS A 211 -16.67 -1.43 -16.44
N GLU A 212 -16.63 -1.05 -17.72
CA GLU A 212 -15.52 -1.33 -18.66
C GLU A 212 -14.18 -0.70 -18.25
N GLN A 213 -14.19 0.27 -17.33
CA GLN A 213 -12.96 0.86 -16.80
C GLN A 213 -12.32 0.01 -15.70
N PHE A 214 -13.00 -1.03 -15.18
CA PHE A 214 -12.47 -1.89 -14.12
C PHE A 214 -12.16 -3.29 -14.62
N GLN A 215 -10.96 -3.77 -14.27
CA GLN A 215 -10.49 -5.13 -14.50
C GLN A 215 -10.10 -5.76 -13.18
N PHE A 216 -10.57 -6.97 -12.95
CA PHE A 216 -10.22 -7.79 -11.80
C PHE A 216 -9.56 -9.08 -12.28
N VAL A 217 -8.39 -9.39 -11.75
CA VAL A 217 -7.65 -10.61 -12.08
C VAL A 217 -7.16 -11.28 -10.81
N GLU A 218 -7.38 -12.58 -10.68
CA GLU A 218 -6.81 -13.38 -9.61
C GLU A 218 -5.57 -14.13 -10.10
N VAL A 219 -4.50 -14.18 -9.30
CA VAL A 219 -3.23 -14.81 -9.65
C VAL A 219 -2.72 -15.73 -8.52
N PRO A 220 -2.02 -16.82 -8.84
CA PRO A 220 -1.39 -17.66 -7.83
C PRO A 220 -0.27 -16.91 -7.10
N GLY A 221 -0.21 -17.07 -5.78
CA GLY A 221 0.82 -16.45 -4.94
C GLY A 221 0.24 -15.90 -3.63
N THR A 222 1.09 -15.20 -2.89
CA THR A 222 0.74 -14.54 -1.63
C THR A 222 0.57 -13.03 -1.82
N HIS A 223 0.30 -12.29 -0.74
CA HIS A 223 0.29 -10.82 -0.75
C HIS A 223 1.53 -10.18 -1.42
N TYR A 224 2.69 -10.83 -1.30
CA TYR A 224 3.95 -10.37 -1.90
C TYR A 224 4.23 -10.99 -3.28
N VAL A 225 3.19 -11.44 -4.02
CA VAL A 225 3.34 -12.04 -5.37
C VAL A 225 4.15 -11.15 -6.30
N HIS A 226 4.01 -9.82 -6.18
CA HIS A 226 4.74 -8.85 -6.98
C HIS A 226 6.26 -8.82 -6.70
N MET A 227 6.71 -9.37 -5.56
CA MET A 227 8.13 -9.53 -5.23
C MET A 227 8.60 -10.97 -5.37
N ASN A 228 7.85 -11.94 -4.82
CA ASN A 228 8.22 -13.34 -4.80
C ASN A 228 8.11 -13.99 -6.19
N GLU A 229 7.01 -13.71 -6.91
CA GLU A 229 6.69 -14.28 -8.22
C GLU A 229 6.26 -13.20 -9.23
N PRO A 230 7.10 -12.17 -9.49
CA PRO A 230 6.73 -11.02 -10.31
C PRO A 230 6.25 -11.39 -11.72
N GLN A 231 6.68 -12.53 -12.25
CA GLN A 231 6.23 -13.06 -13.54
C GLN A 231 4.70 -13.29 -13.60
N HIS A 232 4.05 -13.57 -12.47
CA HIS A 232 2.58 -13.76 -12.43
C HIS A 232 1.81 -12.46 -12.66
N VAL A 233 2.42 -11.30 -12.38
CA VAL A 233 1.76 -9.99 -12.49
C VAL A 233 2.30 -9.12 -13.61
N ALA A 234 3.58 -9.26 -13.96
CA ALA A 234 4.27 -8.36 -14.89
C ALA A 234 3.61 -8.29 -16.27
N SER A 235 3.25 -9.43 -16.87
CA SER A 235 2.59 -9.47 -18.18
C SER A 235 1.20 -8.84 -18.16
N ILE A 236 0.45 -9.03 -17.06
CA ILE A 236 -0.90 -8.49 -16.88
C ILE A 236 -0.82 -6.97 -16.79
N ILE A 237 0.07 -6.47 -15.93
CA ILE A 237 0.32 -5.04 -15.76
C ILE A 237 0.81 -4.43 -17.09
N GLY A 238 1.77 -5.06 -17.75
CA GLY A 238 2.31 -4.58 -19.02
C GLY A 238 1.22 -4.42 -20.08
N SER A 239 0.40 -5.46 -20.26
CA SER A 239 -0.73 -5.43 -21.19
C SER A 239 -1.75 -4.35 -20.83
N PHE A 240 -2.04 -4.19 -19.54
CA PHE A 240 -2.97 -3.17 -19.05
C PHE A 240 -2.45 -1.75 -19.31
N LEU A 241 -1.17 -1.49 -19.04
CA LEU A 241 -0.55 -0.18 -19.26
C LEU A 241 -0.46 0.18 -20.75
N GLN A 242 -0.22 -0.80 -21.63
CA GLN A 242 -0.18 -0.59 -23.08
C GLN A 242 -1.55 -0.50 -23.75
N SER A 243 -2.62 -0.98 -23.09
CA SER A 243 -3.96 -0.93 -23.66
C SER A 243 -4.40 0.51 -23.89
N LYS A 244 -4.86 0.82 -25.11
CA LYS A 244 -5.44 2.14 -25.41
C LYS A 244 -6.71 2.36 -24.58
N PRO A 245 -6.98 3.58 -24.08
CA PRO A 245 -8.26 3.89 -23.47
C PRO A 245 -9.37 3.55 -24.45
N ARG A 246 -10.34 2.74 -24.03
CA ARG A 246 -11.59 2.62 -24.79
C ARG A 246 -12.31 3.93 -24.60
N LEU A 247 -12.29 4.80 -25.61
CA LEU A 247 -13.04 6.06 -25.59
C LEU A 247 -14.47 5.75 -25.14
N PRO A 248 -15.00 6.42 -24.10
CA PRO A 248 -16.41 6.32 -23.82
C PRO A 248 -17.12 6.82 -25.09
N TYR A 249 -18.05 6.01 -25.60
CA TYR A 249 -18.95 6.44 -26.67
C TYR A 249 -19.48 7.83 -26.30
N GLN A 250 -19.17 8.82 -27.14
CA GLN A 250 -19.87 10.09 -27.12
C GLN A 250 -21.33 9.78 -27.42
N LEU A 251 -22.18 9.87 -26.39
CA LEU A 251 -23.64 9.92 -26.49
C LEU A 251 -24.08 11.24 -25.88
#